data_AF-A0A7W0TLN3-F1
#
_entry.id   AF-A0A7W0TLN3-F1
#
_cell.length_a   1.000
_cell.length_b   1.000
_cell.length_c   1.000
_cell.angle_alpha   90.00
_cell.angle_beta   90.00
_cell.angle_gamma   90.00
#
_symmetry.space_group_name_H-M   'P 1'
#
loop_
_entity.id
_entity.type
_entity.pdbx_description
1 polymer ?
#
loop_
_entity_poly.entity_id
_entity_poly.type
_entity_poly.pdbx_seq_one_letter_code
_entity_poly.pdbx_strand_id
1 'polypeptide(L)' 'MDRTPKLRLSCPGSLIAAVPHLLGFPPAQSLVLVGLRGPRSRLGITMRTDLPPDGPEWAPSVEELEPLAE' A
#
# COMPACT_ATOMS: atom_id res chain seq x y z
N MET A 1 -28.35 -11.03 -1.01
CA MET A 1 -27.10 -11.81 -1.15
C MET A 1 -26.10 -10.94 -1.89
N ASP A 2 -24.98 -10.57 -1.26
CA ASP A 2 -23.89 -9.86 -1.92
C ASP A 2 -23.23 -10.82 -2.93
N ARG A 3 -23.48 -10.59 -4.23
CA ARG A 3 -22.98 -11.42 -5.34
C ARG A 3 -21.64 -10.91 -5.90
N THR A 4 -21.02 -9.94 -5.24
CA THR A 4 -19.76 -9.39 -5.72
C THR A 4 -18.66 -10.45 -5.60
N PRO A 5 -17.99 -10.84 -6.71
CA PRO A 5 -16.91 -11.81 -6.67
C PRO A 5 -15.81 -11.29 -5.73
N LYS A 6 -15.28 -12.19 -4.90
CA LYS A 6 -14.27 -11.86 -3.88
C LYS A 6 -12.93 -12.46 -4.28
N LEU A 7 -11.93 -11.61 -4.44
CA LEU A 7 -10.55 -12.04 -4.61
C LEU A 7 -9.94 -12.31 -3.23
N ARG A 8 -9.27 -13.45 -3.08
CA ARG A 8 -8.47 -13.79 -1.89
C ARG A 8 -7.00 -13.75 -2.24
N LEU A 9 -6.23 -13.00 -1.46
CA LEU A 9 -4.79 -12.87 -1.57
C LEU A 9 -4.18 -13.69 -0.44
N SER A 10 -3.42 -14.73 -0.77
CA SER A 10 -2.90 -15.71 0.20
C SER A 10 -1.41 -15.56 0.47
N CYS A 11 -0.70 -14.76 -0.31
CA CYS A 11 0.74 -14.52 -0.16
C CYS A 11 1.12 -13.08 -0.54
N PRO A 12 2.26 -12.58 -0.08
CA PRO A 12 2.72 -11.23 -0.42
C PRO A 12 2.82 -10.99 -1.94
N GLY A 13 3.29 -11.97 -2.71
CA GLY A 13 3.35 -11.87 -4.16
C GLY A 13 1.98 -11.65 -4.82
N SER A 14 0.94 -12.31 -4.34
CA SER A 14 -0.43 -12.09 -4.83
C SER A 14 -0.94 -10.69 -4.51
N LEU A 15 -0.54 -10.11 -3.38
CA LEU A 15 -0.89 -8.75 -3.02
C LEU A 15 -0.20 -7.73 -3.94
N ILE A 16 1.10 -7.90 -4.18
CA ILE A 16 1.87 -7.04 -5.10
C ILE A 16 1.27 -7.11 -6.51
N ALA A 17 0.94 -8.31 -6.99
CA ALA A 17 0.34 -8.50 -8.30
C ALA A 17 -1.05 -7.83 -8.43
N ALA A 18 -1.77 -7.66 -7.32
CA ALA A 18 -3.07 -6.97 -7.33
C ALA A 18 -2.95 -5.45 -7.42
N VAL A 19 -1.82 -4.85 -7.01
CA VAL A 19 -1.64 -3.39 -6.92
C VAL A 19 -1.99 -2.65 -8.22
N PRO A 20 -1.51 -3.05 -9.41
CA PRO A 20 -1.85 -2.34 -10.64
C PRO A 20 -3.36 -2.32 -10.92
N HIS A 21 -4.06 -3.40 -10.57
CA HIS A 21 -5.50 -3.51 -10.73
C HIS A 21 -6.27 -2.67 -9.70
N LEU A 22 -5.73 -2.54 -8.48
CA LEU A 22 -6.30 -1.69 -7.44
C LEU A 22 -6.14 -0.19 -7.76
N LEU A 23 -5.04 0.19 -8.40
CA LEU A 23 -4.76 1.57 -8.78
C LEU A 23 -5.31 1.94 -10.17
N GLY A 24 -5.54 0.95 -11.04
CA GLY A 24 -5.95 1.15 -12.44
C GLY A 24 -4.79 1.40 -13.41
N PHE A 25 -3.54 1.38 -12.94
CA PHE A 25 -2.32 1.56 -13.73
C PHE A 25 -1.12 0.90 -13.00
N PRO A 26 -0.04 0.55 -13.71
CA PRO A 26 1.19 0.07 -13.06
C PRO A 26 1.95 1.25 -12.42
N PRO A 27 2.09 1.31 -11.07
CA PRO A 27 2.84 2.39 -10.43
C PRO A 27 4.35 2.22 -10.70
N ALA A 28 5.06 3.34 -10.88
CA ALA A 28 6.50 3.38 -11.02
C ALA A 28 7.07 4.48 -10.11
N GLN A 29 8.22 4.23 -9.48
CA GLN A 29 8.83 5.15 -8.51
C GLN A 29 7.81 5.68 -7.50
N SER A 30 7.12 4.77 -6.82
CA SER A 30 6.02 5.11 -5.92
C SER A 30 6.07 4.29 -4.64
N LEU A 31 5.67 4.91 -3.53
CA LEU A 31 5.31 4.21 -2.31
C LEU A 31 3.82 3.88 -2.36
N VAL A 32 3.49 2.60 -2.16
CA VAL A 32 2.10 2.12 -2.13
C VAL A 32 1.78 1.61 -0.73
N LEU A 33 0.76 2.20 -0.10
CA LEU A 33 0.23 1.78 1.19
C LEU A 33 -1.03 0.95 0.98
N VAL A 34 -1.06 -0.25 1.58
CA VAL A 34 -2.21 -1.13 1.59
C VAL A 34 -2.71 -1.29 3.03
N GLY A 35 -3.89 -0.76 3.31
CA GLY A 35 -4.53 -0.90 4.62
C GLY A 35 -5.50 -2.07 4.66
N LEU A 36 -5.30 -2.97 5.62
CA LEU A 36 -6.16 -4.13 5.87
C LEU A 36 -6.98 -3.90 7.14
N ARG A 37 -8.25 -4.33 7.16
CA ARG A 37 -9.15 -4.17 8.31
C ARG A 37 -9.71 -5.49 8.85
N GLY A 38 -9.86 -5.53 10.17
CA GLY A 38 -10.58 -6.57 10.92
C GLY A 38 -9.92 -7.95 10.90
N PRO A 39 -10.55 -8.96 11.54
CA PRO A 39 -9.94 -10.29 11.78
C PRO A 39 -9.64 -11.11 10.53
N ARG A 40 -10.16 -10.69 9.37
CA ARG A 40 -9.98 -11.38 8.08
C ARG A 40 -9.13 -10.57 7.11
N SER A 41 -8.41 -9.55 7.61
CA SER A 41 -7.50 -8.68 6.86
C SER A 41 -8.06 -8.25 5.51
N ARG A 42 -9.27 -7.69 5.53
CA ARG A 42 -9.95 -7.25 4.31
C ARG A 42 -9.31 -5.96 3.82
N LEU A 43 -8.99 -5.88 2.54
CA LEU A 43 -8.55 -4.64 1.91
C LEU A 43 -9.57 -3.53 2.20
N GLY A 44 -9.13 -2.48 2.89
CA GLY A 44 -9.95 -1.33 3.26
C GLY A 44 -9.55 -0.07 2.49
N ILE A 45 -8.26 0.14 2.30
CA ILE A 45 -7.71 1.30 1.60
C ILE A 45 -6.47 0.91 0.78
N THR A 46 -6.27 1.61 -0.33
CA THR A 46 -5.03 1.59 -1.09
C THR A 46 -4.68 3.03 -1.44
N MET A 47 -3.49 3.46 -1.07
CA MET A 47 -2.97 4.78 -1.36
C MET A 47 -1.64 4.65 -2.09
N ARG A 48 -1.35 5.63 -2.94
CA ARG A 48 -0.09 5.77 -3.63
C ARG A 48 0.39 7.20 -3.43
N THR A 49 1.69 7.33 -3.19
CA THR A 49 2.41 8.59 -3.40
C THR A 49 3.61 8.34 -4.29
N ASP A 50 4.02 9.35 -5.03
CA ASP A 50 5.28 9.32 -5.77
C ASP A 50 6.45 9.35 -4.79
N LEU A 51 7.50 8.61 -5.15
CA LEU A 51 8.81 8.78 -4.53
C LEU A 51 9.41 10.09 -5.05
N PRO A 52 10.22 10.78 -4.24
CA PRO A 52 10.97 11.92 -4.73
C PRO A 52 12.01 11.48 -5.76
N PRO A 53 12.54 12.45 -6.52
CA PRO A 53 13.71 12.20 -7.36
C PRO A 53 14.89 11.68 -6.53
N ASP A 54 15.69 10.83 -7.17
CA ASP A 54 16.92 10.29 -6.58
C ASP A 54 17.86 11.44 -6.16
N GLY A 55 18.24 11.51 -4.89
CA GLY A 55 19.14 12.55 -4.40
C GLY A 55 19.17 12.69 -2.88
N PRO A 56 20.17 13.40 -2.32
CA PRO A 56 20.39 13.53 -0.87
C PRO A 56 19.31 14.33 -0.13
N GLU A 57 18.27 14.82 -0.82
CA GLU A 57 17.18 15.61 -0.23
C GLU A 57 16.12 14.75 0.47
N TRP A 58 16.09 13.42 0.24
CA TRP A 58 15.14 12.48 0.88
C TRP A 58 15.55 12.03 2.29
N ALA A 59 16.36 12.77 3.04
CA ALA A 59 16.53 12.45 4.46
C ALA A 59 15.62 13.35 5.31
N PRO A 60 14.31 13.08 5.47
CA PRO A 60 13.73 13.39 6.76
C PRO A 60 14.47 12.49 7.75
N SER A 61 15.14 13.09 8.73
CA SER A 61 15.81 12.36 9.79
C SER A 61 14.82 11.31 10.31
N VAL A 62 15.13 10.02 10.18
CA VAL A 62 14.32 8.95 10.77
C VAL A 62 14.14 9.15 12.29
N GLU A 63 14.99 10.00 12.90
CA GLU A 63 14.88 10.52 14.26
C GLU A 63 13.67 11.45 14.52
N GLU A 64 13.13 12.14 13.51
CA GLU A 64 11.96 13.06 13.63
C GLU A 64 10.61 12.37 13.41
N LEU A 65 10.61 11.11 12.96
CA LEU A 65 9.41 10.28 13.02
C LEU A 65 9.18 9.93 14.49
N GLU A 66 8.56 10.85 15.23
CA GLU A 66 8.00 10.53 16.54
C GLU A 66 7.23 9.22 16.38
N PRO A 67 7.52 8.20 17.23
CA PRO A 67 6.83 6.94 17.14
C PRO A 67 5.34 7.25 17.15
N LEU A 68 4.62 6.76 16.13
CA LEU A 68 3.17 6.84 16.06
C LEU A 68 2.64 6.23 17.36
N ALA A 69 2.39 7.10 18.35
CA ALA A 69 2.12 6.71 19.71
C ALA A 69 0.86 5.83 19.70
N GLU A 70 0.95 4.70 20.41
CA GLU A 70 -0.13 3.71 20.57
C GLU A 70 -1.38 4.31 21.22
#